data_AF-A0A351IX89-F1
#
_entry.id   AF-A0A351IX89-F1
#
_cell.length_a   1.000
_cell.length_b   1.000
_cell.length_c   1.000
_cell.angle_alpha   90.00
_cell.angle_beta   90.00
_cell.angle_gamma   90.00
#
_symmetry.space_group_name_H-M   'P 1'
#
loop_
_entity.id
_entity.type
_entity.pdbx_description
1 polymer ?
#
loop_
_entity_poly.entity_id
_entity_poly.type
_entity_poly.pdbx_seq_one_letter_code
_entity_poly.pdbx_strand_id
1 'polypeptide(L)'
;TAHKKRILDFLSQHEDNHFSIDEITAGLSGSGEPVPKSTVYRQVSQLLQQGIVRRFETAKRNRFVYQYVSGSDDCDHHFHLKCVKCGLLIHMDCRELKHVQHHVIESHAFIIGSDRSVIYGACTHCGKGNIQP
;
A
#
# COMPACT_ATOMS: atom_id res chain seq x y z
N THR A 1 -6.85 -22.84 1.33
CA THR A 1 -5.91 -23.78 0.66
C THR A 1 -4.50 -23.49 1.14
N ALA A 2 -3.56 -24.43 0.99
CA ALA A 2 -2.16 -24.24 1.39
C ALA A 2 -1.52 -23.04 0.66
N HIS A 3 -1.81 -22.86 -0.64
CA HIS A 3 -1.36 -21.69 -1.40
C HIS A 3 -1.91 -20.36 -0.87
N LYS A 4 -3.20 -20.31 -0.49
CA LYS A 4 -3.79 -19.09 0.11
C LYS A 4 -3.02 -18.68 1.36
N LYS A 5 -2.76 -19.65 2.24
CA LYS A 5 -2.04 -19.41 3.50
C LYS A 5 -0.64 -18.87 3.22
N ARG A 6 0.12 -19.48 2.31
CA ARG A 6 1.47 -19.00 1.95
C ARG A 6 1.48 -17.58 1.38
N ILE A 7 0.52 -17.25 0.51
CA ILE A 7 0.37 -15.88 -0.02
C ILE A 7 0.05 -14.91 1.12
N LEU A 8 -0.87 -15.28 2.02
CA LEU A 8 -1.24 -14.46 3.16
C LEU A 8 -0.06 -14.24 4.10
N ASP A 9 0.65 -15.30 4.47
CA ASP A 9 1.82 -15.28 5.34
C ASP A 9 2.90 -14.37 4.74
N PHE A 10 3.20 -14.53 3.45
CA PHE A 10 4.14 -13.67 2.72
C PHE A 10 3.74 -12.20 2.78
N LEU A 11 2.48 -11.88 2.49
CA LEU A 11 2.01 -10.48 2.50
C LEU A 11 1.99 -9.89 3.92
N SER A 12 1.57 -10.67 4.93
CA SER A 12 1.54 -10.24 6.34
C SER A 12 2.92 -10.06 6.97
N GLN A 13 3.96 -10.72 6.44
CA GLN A 13 5.34 -10.47 6.89
C GLN A 13 5.92 -9.17 6.31
N HIS A 14 5.21 -8.55 5.37
CA HIS A 14 5.66 -7.39 4.60
C HIS A 14 4.54 -6.34 4.49
N GLU A 15 3.91 -6.02 5.62
CA GLU A 15 2.67 -5.19 5.67
C GLU A 15 2.84 -3.80 5.06
N ASP A 16 4.04 -3.21 5.19
CA ASP A 16 4.36 -1.87 4.65
C ASP A 16 4.72 -1.87 3.15
N ASN A 17 4.80 -3.05 2.53
CA ASN A 17 5.26 -3.21 1.16
C ASN A 17 4.11 -3.41 0.17
N HIS A 18 4.35 -2.94 -1.05
CA HIS A 18 3.46 -3.15 -2.17
C HIS A 18 4.09 -4.11 -3.16
N PHE A 19 3.36 -5.17 -3.52
CA PHE A 19 3.85 -6.17 -4.46
C PHE A 19 2.92 -6.31 -5.66
N SER A 20 3.49 -6.33 -6.85
CA SER A 20 2.80 -6.84 -8.03
C SER A 20 2.64 -8.36 -7.93
N ILE A 21 1.75 -8.95 -8.73
CA ILE A 21 1.58 -10.41 -8.78
C ILE A 21 2.90 -11.12 -9.14
N ASP A 22 3.71 -10.51 -9.99
CA ASP A 22 5.02 -11.04 -10.37
C ASP A 22 5.97 -11.09 -9.18
N GLU A 23 6.02 -10.03 -8.37
CA GLU A 23 6.86 -9.97 -7.17
C GLU A 23 6.38 -10.94 -6.09
N ILE A 24 5.06 -11.09 -5.89
CA ILE A 24 4.51 -12.11 -4.98
C ILE A 24 4.91 -13.52 -5.44
N THR A 25 4.78 -13.80 -6.74
CA THR A 25 5.14 -15.10 -7.31
C THR A 25 6.63 -15.39 -7.12
N ALA A 26 7.49 -14.40 -7.38
CA ALA A 26 8.93 -14.51 -7.20
C ALA A 26 9.30 -14.72 -5.71
N GLY A 27 8.72 -13.93 -4.80
CA GLY A 27 8.98 -14.03 -3.36
C GLY A 27 8.57 -15.38 -2.76
N LEU A 28 7.53 -16.02 -3.30
CA LEU A 28 7.09 -17.35 -2.88
C LEU A 28 7.95 -18.50 -3.44
N SER A 29 8.79 -18.24 -4.45
CA SER A 29 9.61 -19.28 -5.10
C SER A 29 10.79 -19.75 -4.26
N GLY A 30 11.19 -19.00 -3.23
CA GLY A 30 12.27 -19.38 -2.31
C GLY A 30 11.83 -20.21 -1.09
N SER A 31 10.52 -20.42 -0.89
CA SER A 31 9.95 -21.00 0.34
C SER A 31 9.07 -22.22 0.06
N GLY A 32 9.67 -23.28 -0.51
CA GLY A 32 9.00 -24.55 -0.81
C GLY A 32 8.52 -24.67 -2.26
N GLU A 33 7.40 -25.38 -2.49
CA GLU A 33 6.86 -25.59 -3.84
C GLU A 33 6.50 -24.25 -4.52
N PRO A 34 6.87 -24.01 -5.79
CA PRO A 34 6.49 -22.79 -6.48
C PRO A 34 4.96 -22.65 -6.60
N VAL A 35 4.41 -21.48 -6.26
CA VAL A 35 2.98 -21.21 -6.47
C VAL A 35 2.78 -20.68 -7.88
N PRO A 36 1.94 -21.31 -8.73
CA PRO A 36 1.71 -20.82 -10.09
C PRO A 36 1.12 -19.40 -10.11
N LYS A 37 1.60 -18.55 -11.01
CA LYS A 37 1.14 -17.15 -11.17
C LYS A 37 -0.39 -17.02 -11.31
N SER A 38 -1.03 -17.93 -12.03
CA SER A 38 -2.49 -17.97 -12.17
C SER A 38 -3.22 -18.22 -10.84
N THR A 39 -2.62 -19.02 -9.96
CA THR A 39 -3.12 -19.25 -8.60
C THR A 39 -2.90 -18.01 -7.74
N VAL A 40 -1.75 -17.35 -7.83
CA VAL A 40 -1.50 -16.08 -7.12
C VAL A 40 -2.55 -15.03 -7.50
N TYR A 41 -2.81 -14.84 -8.79
CA TYR A 41 -3.89 -13.96 -9.27
C TYR A 41 -5.24 -14.30 -8.63
N ARG A 42 -5.67 -15.57 -8.69
CA ARG A 42 -6.96 -15.99 -8.14
C ARG A 42 -7.04 -15.73 -6.64
N GLN A 43 -5.99 -16.07 -5.89
CA GLN A 43 -5.98 -15.88 -4.44
C GLN A 43 -5.92 -14.41 -4.04
N VAL A 44 -5.09 -13.59 -4.68
CA VAL A 44 -5.04 -12.14 -4.42
C VAL A 44 -6.37 -11.48 -4.75
N SER A 45 -7.03 -11.85 -5.86
CA SER A 45 -8.38 -11.37 -6.18
C SER A 45 -9.41 -11.74 -5.11
N GLN A 46 -9.31 -12.93 -4.51
CA GLN A 46 -10.17 -13.31 -3.39
C GLN A 46 -9.87 -12.51 -2.13
N LEU A 47 -8.59 -12.29 -1.81
CA LEU A 47 -8.19 -11.47 -0.67
C LEU A 47 -8.65 -10.01 -0.82
N LEU A 48 -8.63 -9.46 -2.04
CA LEU A 48 -9.18 -8.13 -2.36
C LEU A 48 -10.66 -8.05 -2.04
N GLN A 49 -11.45 -9.03 -2.50
CA GLN A 49 -12.88 -9.11 -2.22
C GLN A 49 -13.17 -9.23 -0.72
N GLN A 50 -12.24 -9.80 0.04
CA GLN A 50 -12.32 -9.96 1.49
C GLN A 50 -11.82 -8.73 2.27
N GLY A 51 -11.29 -7.70 1.59
CA GLY A 51 -10.71 -6.52 2.25
C GLY A 51 -9.38 -6.77 2.96
N ILE A 52 -8.79 -7.95 2.80
CA ILE A 52 -7.53 -8.36 3.46
C ILE A 52 -6.31 -7.76 2.74
N VAL A 53 -6.47 -7.38 1.47
CA VAL A 53 -5.45 -6.66 0.71
C VAL A 53 -6.08 -5.47 0.02
N ARG A 54 -5.30 -4.40 -0.16
CA ARG A 54 -5.67 -3.22 -0.97
C ARG A 54 -4.93 -3.26 -2.31
N ARG A 55 -5.52 -2.65 -3.33
CA ARG A 55 -4.94 -2.51 -4.67
C ARG A 55 -4.62 -1.05 -4.95
N PHE A 56 -3.43 -0.81 -5.48
CA PHE A 56 -2.99 0.50 -5.94
C PHE A 56 -2.57 0.42 -7.41
N GLU A 57 -2.92 1.45 -8.19
CA GLU A 57 -2.38 1.62 -9.53
C GLU A 57 -1.00 2.29 -9.44
N THR A 58 -0.04 1.81 -10.23
CA THR A 58 1.30 2.41 -10.29
C THR A 58 1.36 3.53 -11.33
N ALA A 59 2.39 4.37 -11.28
CA ALA A 59 2.65 5.38 -12.32
C ALA A 59 2.78 4.80 -13.74
N LYS A 60 3.10 3.51 -13.87
CA LYS A 60 3.02 2.78 -15.13
C LYS A 60 1.57 2.31 -15.32
N ARG A 61 0.88 2.90 -16.30
CA ARG A 61 -0.50 2.57 -16.67
C ARG A 61 -0.72 1.05 -16.71
N ASN A 62 -1.86 0.61 -16.18
CA ASN A 62 -2.29 -0.79 -16.16
C ASN A 62 -1.39 -1.74 -15.35
N ARG A 63 -0.51 -1.23 -14.47
CA ARG A 63 0.18 -2.07 -13.48
C ARG A 63 -0.38 -1.81 -12.10
N PHE A 64 -0.75 -2.89 -11.43
CA PHE A 64 -1.29 -2.87 -10.08
C PHE A 64 -0.32 -3.52 -9.10
N VAL A 65 -0.30 -2.97 -7.89
CA VAL A 65 0.40 -3.54 -6.74
C VAL A 65 -0.58 -3.71 -5.59
N TYR A 66 -0.27 -4.66 -4.71
CA TYR A 66 -1.14 -5.12 -3.64
C TYR A 66 -0.40 -5.02 -2.31
N GLN A 67 -1.11 -4.57 -1.28
CA GLN A 67 -0.60 -4.44 0.09
C GLN A 67 -1.50 -5.23 1.03
N TYR A 68 -0.91 -5.87 2.04
CA TYR A 68 -1.66 -6.46 3.13
C TYR A 68 -2.35 -5.37 3.98
N VAL A 69 -3.54 -5.66 4.47
CA VAL A 69 -4.20 -4.81 5.47
C VAL A 69 -3.98 -5.48 6.83
N SER A 70 -3.09 -4.92 7.64
CA SER A 70 -2.90 -5.43 9.01
C SER A 70 -4.16 -5.15 9.81
N GLY A 71 -4.64 -6.10 10.61
CA GLY A 71 -5.84 -5.89 11.45
C GLY A 71 -5.65 -4.82 12.54
N SER A 72 -4.41 -4.37 12.75
CA SER A 72 -4.01 -3.24 13.59
C SER A 72 -4.05 -1.89 12.88
N ASP A 73 -4.13 -1.89 11.55
CA ASP A 73 -4.29 -0.68 10.77
C ASP A 73 -5.74 -0.24 10.82
N ASP A 74 -6.04 0.58 11.81
CA ASP A 74 -7.12 1.55 11.77
C ASP A 74 -6.78 2.62 10.70
N CYS A 75 -6.52 2.17 9.47
CA CYS A 75 -6.27 2.98 8.27
C CYS A 75 -7.44 3.87 7.92
N ASP A 76 -8.60 3.67 8.55
CA ASP A 76 -9.75 4.55 8.39
C ASP A 76 -9.48 5.94 8.99
N HIS A 77 -8.48 6.09 9.87
CA HIS A 77 -8.22 7.34 10.58
C HIS A 77 -6.92 8.07 10.22
N HIS A 78 -6.07 7.51 9.36
CA HIS A 78 -4.77 8.12 9.04
C HIS A 78 -4.45 8.19 7.55
N PHE A 79 -3.55 9.09 7.18
CA PHE A 79 -3.14 9.32 5.81
C PHE A 79 -1.85 8.56 5.50
N HIS A 80 -1.57 8.38 4.21
CA HIS A 80 -0.35 7.72 3.76
C HIS A 80 0.55 8.69 2.99
N LEU A 81 1.84 8.70 3.30
CA LEU A 81 2.86 9.28 2.42
C LEU A 81 3.49 8.16 1.59
N LYS A 82 3.58 8.34 0.28
CA LYS A 82 4.22 7.36 -0.61
C LYS A 82 5.41 7.97 -1.34
N CYS A 83 6.58 7.36 -1.16
CA CYS A 83 7.76 7.72 -1.92
C CYS A 83 7.63 7.24 -3.37
N VAL A 84 7.68 8.16 -4.33
CA VAL A 84 7.60 7.82 -5.76
C VAL A 84 8.86 7.15 -6.29
N LYS A 85 9.99 7.21 -5.56
CA LYS A 85 11.28 6.63 -5.99
C LYS A 85 11.47 5.19 -5.50
N CYS A 86 11.36 4.96 -4.19
CA CYS A 86 11.58 3.63 -3.61
C CYS A 86 10.29 2.91 -3.20
N GLY A 87 9.13 3.57 -3.29
CA GLY A 87 7.86 2.97 -2.90
C GLY A 87 7.57 2.95 -1.40
N LEU A 88 8.49 3.44 -0.55
CA LEU A 88 8.30 3.53 0.90
C LEU A 88 6.97 4.20 1.23
N LEU A 89 6.16 3.52 2.03
CA LEU A 89 4.92 4.04 2.59
C LEU A 89 5.17 4.46 4.05
N ILE A 90 4.64 5.61 4.44
CA ILE A 90 4.72 6.11 5.82
C ILE A 90 3.30 6.43 6.27
N HIS A 91 2.88 5.85 7.39
CA HIS A 91 1.61 6.18 8.02
C HIS A 91 1.75 7.51 8.74
N MET A 92 0.82 8.42 8.47
CA MET A 92 0.80 9.76 9.03
C MET A 92 -0.52 9.98 9.75
N ASP A 93 -0.46 9.76 11.06
CA ASP A 93 -1.46 10.21 12.01
C ASP A 93 -0.86 11.33 12.85
N CYS A 94 -1.09 12.58 12.43
CA CYS A 94 -0.61 13.73 13.18
C CYS A 94 -1.67 14.84 13.23
N ARG A 95 -1.63 15.61 14.33
CA ARG A 95 -2.60 16.68 14.60
C ARG A 95 -2.65 17.73 13.49
N GLU A 96 -1.52 18.01 12.84
CA GLU A 96 -1.45 19.01 11.77
C GLU A 96 -2.35 18.68 10.58
N LEU A 97 -2.56 17.40 10.31
CA LEU A 97 -3.37 16.99 9.18
C LEU A 97 -4.87 17.24 9.42
N LYS A 98 -5.30 17.24 10.68
CA LYS A 98 -6.66 17.67 11.05
C LYS A 98 -6.87 19.14 10.74
N HIS A 99 -5.85 19.99 10.96
CA HIS A 99 -5.90 21.40 10.57
C HIS A 99 -6.03 21.55 9.05
N VAL A 100 -5.28 20.75 8.28
CA VAL A 100 -5.40 20.74 6.81
C VAL A 100 -6.80 20.32 6.36
N GLN A 101 -7.36 19.25 6.93
CA GLN A 101 -8.73 18.82 6.62
C GLN A 101 -9.76 19.91 6.89
N HIS A 102 -9.69 20.56 8.06
CA HIS A 102 -10.58 21.68 8.38
C HIS A 102 -10.43 22.85 7.40
N HIS A 103 -9.20 23.27 7.10
CA HIS A 103 -8.95 24.35 6.15
C HIS A 103 -9.53 24.06 4.76
N VAL A 104 -9.38 22.82 4.28
CA VAL A 104 -9.89 22.42 2.96
C VAL A 104 -11.42 22.39 2.95
N ILE A 105 -12.07 21.97 4.05
CA ILE A 105 -13.52 22.03 4.18
C ILE A 105 -14.00 23.49 4.16
N GLU A 106 -13.44 24.36 4.99
CA GLU A 106 -13.89 25.74 5.15
C GLU A 106 -13.59 26.62 3.93
N SER A 107 -12.38 26.52 3.39
CA SER A 107 -11.90 27.42 2.35
C SER A 107 -12.18 26.92 0.93
N HIS A 108 -12.42 25.61 0.76
CA HIS A 108 -12.54 24.99 -0.57
C HIS A 108 -13.80 24.14 -0.73
N ALA A 109 -14.65 24.05 0.30
CA ALA A 109 -15.88 23.23 0.30
C ALA A 109 -15.63 21.76 -0.10
N PHE A 110 -14.50 21.19 0.34
CA PHE A 110 -14.08 19.84 -0.02
C PHE A 110 -13.77 18.99 1.21
N ILE A 111 -14.19 17.73 1.23
CA ILE A 111 -13.97 16.80 2.34
C ILE A 111 -12.90 15.77 1.94
N ILE A 112 -11.84 15.68 2.74
CA ILE A 112 -10.77 14.70 2.53
C ILE A 112 -10.95 13.52 3.49
N GLY A 113 -11.17 12.31 2.95
CA GLY A 113 -11.19 11.06 3.72
C GLY A 113 -9.79 10.47 3.92
N SER A 114 -9.45 10.09 5.15
CA SER A 114 -8.16 9.49 5.52
C SER A 114 -7.96 8.11 4.89
N ASP A 115 -9.00 7.29 4.87
CA ASP A 115 -9.04 5.88 4.43
C ASP A 115 -8.42 5.62 3.05
N ARG A 116 -8.50 6.60 2.15
CA ARG A 116 -8.04 6.51 0.76
C ARG A 116 -7.02 7.59 0.37
N SER A 117 -6.62 8.44 1.31
CA SER A 117 -5.73 9.55 0.99
C SER A 117 -4.26 9.14 1.01
N VAL A 118 -3.61 9.31 -0.14
CA VAL A 118 -2.17 9.10 -0.33
C VAL A 118 -1.55 10.39 -0.87
N ILE A 119 -0.57 10.91 -0.15
CA ILE A 119 0.25 12.05 -0.56
C ILE A 119 1.55 11.50 -1.13
N TYR A 120 1.85 11.88 -2.37
CA TYR A 120 3.03 11.39 -3.09
C TYR A 120 4.20 12.36 -2.94
N GLY A 121 5.40 11.82 -2.67
CA GLY A 121 6.61 12.63 -2.49
C GLY A 121 7.90 11.81 -2.60
N ALA A 122 9.01 12.32 -2.06
CA ALA A 122 10.26 11.58 -1.92
C ALA A 122 10.61 11.41 -0.43
N CYS A 123 10.93 10.20 0.00
CA CYS A 123 11.42 9.99 1.37
C CYS A 123 12.81 10.61 1.53
N THR A 124 13.21 10.89 2.77
CA THR A 124 14.49 11.54 3.07
C THR A 124 15.69 10.76 2.51
N HIS A 125 15.63 9.42 2.49
CA HIS A 125 16.66 8.60 1.86
C HIS A 125 16.79 8.86 0.35
N CYS A 126 15.66 8.93 -0.36
CA CYS A 126 15.60 9.19 -1.80
C CYS A 126 15.73 10.68 -2.18
N GLY A 127 15.53 11.56 -1.20
CA GLY A 127 15.62 13.02 -1.31
C GLY A 127 17.00 13.58 -0.96
N LYS A 128 17.91 12.78 -0.37
CA LYS A 128 19.33 13.13 -0.22
C LYS A 128 19.93 13.39 -1.61
N GLY A 129 19.94 14.66 -2.02
CA GLY A 129 20.37 15.13 -3.33
C GLY A 129 19.59 16.33 -3.87
N ASN A 130 18.34 16.56 -3.45
CA ASN A 130 17.48 17.66 -3.96
C ASN A 130 16.53 18.20 -2.86
N ILE A 131 17.08 18.64 -1.73
CA ILE A 131 16.31 19.46 -0.77
C ILE A 131 16.71 20.91 -1.04
N GLN A 132 15.93 21.63 -1.84
CA GLN A 132 15.86 23.09 -1.69
C GLN A 132 14.68 23.39 -0.76
N PRO A 133 14.87 24.27 0.24
CA PRO A 133 13.82 24.67 1.18
C PRO A 133 12.66 25.38 0.47
#